data_AF-N1QUA6-F1
#
_entry.id   AF-N1QUA6-F1
#
_cell.length_a   1.000
_cell.length_b   1.000
_cell.length_c   1.000
_cell.angle_alpha   90.00
_cell.angle_beta   90.00
_cell.angle_gamma   90.00
#
_symmetry.space_group_name_H-M   'P 1'
#
loop_
_entity.id
_entity.type
_entity.pdbx_description
1 polymer ?
#
loop_
_entity_poly.entity_id
_entity_poly.type
_entity_poly.pdbx_seq_one_letter_code
_entity_poly.pdbx_strand_id
1 'polypeptide(L)'
;MEQELRSGGAVRAQSTLCFSGALVDGPRIQQLLLHCAAALESNDVTLAQQAMWVLNNIASAQGDPNQRLTSSLLRGLEIGLRLANFAKSKGVHLEFNVVNKSTATSPPSPAKLQTLCQELACVLSDPSALRLRDGEALVVNCQSWLRHVAPGSRDGFVDAVRALGPCLVTVTDEDADLDSPSLATRIAGCFNFHWILFDALDTSAPRDSPRRLEHEAAVGQKIESVPAPQGPELSESGARLGERMRRKGFAGVGFGEDEVAEVRHLLSEHATGWGVKREEDMLVLTWKGHAAVFTTAWAPN
;
A
#
# COMPACT_ATOMS: atom_id res chain seq x y z
N MET A 1 64.06 -27.41 -24.27
CA MET A 1 64.86 -26.56 -23.36
C MET A 1 63.86 -25.73 -22.58
N GLU A 2 63.33 -26.31 -21.50
CA GLU A 2 63.65 -25.98 -20.10
C GLU A 2 62.96 -24.68 -19.65
N GLN A 3 62.31 -24.52 -18.49
CA GLN A 3 62.04 -25.35 -17.30
C GLN A 3 60.93 -24.63 -16.49
N GLU A 4 60.30 -25.37 -15.57
CA GLU A 4 59.25 -24.96 -14.63
C GLU A 4 59.64 -23.81 -13.66
N LEU A 5 58.66 -23.16 -13.00
CA LEU A 5 58.39 -23.33 -11.54
C LEU A 5 57.32 -22.36 -10.97
N ARG A 6 56.21 -22.98 -10.53
CA ARG A 6 55.46 -22.87 -9.25
C ARG A 6 55.01 -21.52 -8.64
N SER A 7 53.71 -21.57 -8.27
CA SER A 7 53.09 -21.30 -6.95
C SER A 7 52.30 -20.00 -6.76
N GLY A 8 51.19 -20.15 -6.01
CA GLY A 8 50.55 -19.06 -5.27
C GLY A 8 49.14 -18.74 -5.71
N GLY A 9 48.14 -19.35 -5.07
CA GLY A 9 46.74 -19.00 -5.26
C GLY A 9 46.41 -17.60 -4.77
N ALA A 10 45.48 -16.94 -5.46
CA ALA A 10 44.63 -15.90 -4.92
C ALA A 10 43.33 -15.90 -5.72
N VAL A 11 42.22 -16.14 -5.02
CA VAL A 11 40.85 -16.03 -5.51
C VAL A 11 40.66 -14.64 -6.09
N ARG A 12 40.50 -14.55 -7.41
CA ARG A 12 40.20 -13.28 -8.08
C ARG A 12 38.69 -13.09 -8.04
N ALA A 13 38.23 -12.23 -7.14
CA ALA A 13 36.89 -11.66 -7.19
C ALA A 13 36.70 -10.94 -8.54
N GLN A 14 35.90 -11.54 -9.41
CA GLN A 14 35.28 -10.88 -10.56
C GLN A 14 33.84 -11.38 -10.57
N SER A 15 32.87 -10.56 -10.17
CA SER A 15 32.15 -9.81 -11.19
C SER A 15 31.52 -8.54 -10.61
N THR A 16 32.14 -7.40 -10.92
CA THR A 16 31.44 -6.12 -10.97
C THR A 16 30.45 -6.20 -12.12
N LEU A 17 29.17 -6.42 -11.83
CA LEU A 17 28.11 -6.27 -12.82
C LEU A 17 27.91 -4.78 -13.10
N CYS A 18 28.67 -4.26 -14.07
CA CYS A 18 28.32 -3.03 -14.76
C CYS A 18 27.00 -3.28 -15.53
N PHE A 19 25.86 -2.87 -14.97
CA PHE A 19 24.63 -2.73 -15.74
C PHE A 19 24.76 -1.49 -16.61
N SER A 20 25.33 -1.67 -17.81
CA SER A 20 25.13 -0.75 -18.93
C SER A 20 23.64 -0.72 -19.26
N GLY A 21 23.05 0.47 -19.35
CA GLY A 21 21.63 0.73 -19.59
C GLY A 21 21.12 0.27 -20.95
N ALA A 22 21.13 -1.04 -21.19
CA ALA A 22 20.36 -1.67 -22.24
C ALA A 22 18.94 -1.90 -21.71
N LEU A 23 17.96 -1.41 -22.48
CA LEU A 23 16.53 -1.64 -22.35
C LEU A 23 16.24 -3.00 -21.69
N VAL A 24 15.74 -3.01 -20.46
CA VAL A 24 15.28 -4.24 -19.83
C VAL A 24 13.96 -4.61 -20.48
N ASP A 25 13.96 -5.58 -21.40
CA ASP A 25 12.74 -6.01 -22.08
C ASP A 25 11.71 -6.62 -21.11
N GLY A 26 10.43 -6.47 -21.43
CA GLY A 26 9.29 -6.93 -20.61
C GLY A 26 9.42 -8.34 -20.01
N PRO A 27 9.89 -9.37 -20.74
CA PRO A 27 10.07 -10.72 -20.19
C PRO A 27 11.05 -10.80 -19.02
N ARG A 28 12.11 -9.99 -19.01
CA ARG A 28 13.10 -9.95 -17.92
C ARG A 28 12.54 -9.28 -16.68
N ILE A 29 11.70 -8.26 -16.86
CA ILE A 29 11.03 -7.58 -15.74
C ILE A 29 10.01 -8.53 -15.09
N GLN A 30 9.23 -9.25 -15.90
CA GLN A 30 8.29 -10.26 -15.41
C GLN A 30 9.00 -11.35 -14.59
N GLN A 31 10.15 -11.84 -15.06
CA GLN A 31 10.93 -12.84 -14.33
C GLN A 31 11.45 -12.30 -13.00
N LEU A 32 11.91 -11.04 -12.94
CA LEU A 32 12.33 -10.41 -11.69
C LEU A 32 11.17 -10.25 -10.69
N LEU A 33 9.99 -9.86 -11.15
CA LEU A 33 8.79 -9.74 -10.32
C LEU A 33 8.38 -11.10 -9.73
N LEU A 34 8.38 -12.15 -10.55
CA LEU A 34 8.08 -13.52 -10.09
C LEU A 34 9.13 -14.02 -9.09
N HIS A 35 10.41 -13.73 -9.33
CA HIS A 35 11.47 -14.10 -8.39
C HIS A 35 11.35 -13.36 -7.06
N CYS A 36 10.98 -12.07 -7.10
CA CYS A 36 10.71 -11.29 -5.90
C CYS A 36 9.51 -11.85 -5.10
N ALA A 37 8.44 -12.25 -5.78
CA ALA A 37 7.27 -12.85 -5.14
C ALA A 37 7.63 -14.21 -4.50
N ALA A 38 8.35 -15.08 -5.20
CA ALA A 38 8.82 -16.36 -4.64
C ALA A 38 9.77 -16.19 -3.45
N ALA A 39 10.60 -15.14 -3.46
CA ALA A 39 11.46 -14.79 -2.33
C ALA A 39 10.64 -14.37 -1.10
N LEU A 40 9.51 -13.66 -1.30
CA LEU A 40 8.58 -13.33 -0.21
C LEU A 40 7.86 -14.58 0.33
N GLU A 41 7.37 -15.46 -0.55
CA GLU A 41 6.72 -16.73 -0.16
C GLU A 41 7.67 -17.65 0.62
N SER A 42 8.96 -17.63 0.30
CA SER A 42 9.99 -18.41 1.00
C SER A 42 10.61 -17.69 2.19
N ASN A 43 10.11 -16.49 2.54
CA ASN A 43 10.62 -15.63 3.62
C ASN A 43 12.13 -15.28 3.48
N ASP A 44 12.65 -15.27 2.25
CA ASP A 44 14.00 -14.81 1.92
C ASP A 44 14.00 -13.30 1.70
N VAL A 45 13.97 -12.58 2.83
CA VAL A 45 14.00 -11.12 2.90
C VAL A 45 15.16 -10.51 2.11
N THR A 46 16.34 -11.13 2.15
CA THR A 46 17.55 -10.58 1.54
C THR A 46 17.41 -10.58 0.03
N LEU A 47 16.95 -11.70 -0.52
CA LEU A 47 16.69 -11.84 -1.95
C LEU A 47 15.54 -10.94 -2.41
N ALA A 48 14.47 -10.84 -1.62
CA ALA A 48 13.36 -9.95 -1.89
C ALA A 48 13.79 -8.47 -1.91
N GLN A 49 14.65 -8.04 -0.98
CA GLN A 49 15.22 -6.68 -0.96
C GLN A 49 16.08 -6.41 -2.19
N GLN A 50 16.94 -7.35 -2.59
CA GLN A 50 17.78 -7.21 -3.77
C GLN A 50 16.94 -7.10 -5.06
N ALA A 51 15.93 -7.96 -5.20
CA ALA A 51 15.02 -7.92 -6.35
C ALA A 51 14.20 -6.62 -6.38
N MET A 52 13.69 -6.18 -5.23
CA MET A 52 12.99 -4.89 -5.10
C MET A 52 13.86 -3.71 -5.48
N TRP A 53 15.12 -3.70 -5.04
CA TRP A 53 16.04 -2.62 -5.38
C TRP A 53 16.21 -2.50 -6.90
N VAL A 54 16.39 -3.61 -7.61
CA VAL A 54 16.51 -3.61 -9.07
C VAL A 54 15.20 -3.15 -9.73
N LEU A 55 14.06 -3.69 -9.28
CA LEU A 55 12.74 -3.30 -9.80
C LEU A 55 12.46 -1.81 -9.58
N ASN A 56 12.89 -1.23 -8.47
CA ASN A 56 12.68 0.19 -8.14
C ASN A 56 13.44 1.16 -9.07
N ASN A 57 14.53 0.67 -9.67
CA ASN A 57 15.31 1.42 -10.66
C ASN A 57 14.74 1.30 -12.08
N ILE A 58 13.92 0.27 -12.35
CA ILE A 58 13.31 0.02 -13.66
C ILE A 58 11.87 0.54 -13.73
N ALA A 59 11.16 0.52 -12.60
CA ALA A 59 9.78 0.95 -12.47
C ALA A 59 9.61 2.45 -12.72
N SER A 60 8.58 2.79 -13.50
CA SER A 60 8.17 4.17 -13.76
C SER A 60 6.67 4.21 -14.04
N ALA A 61 5.91 5.03 -13.32
CA ALA A 61 4.47 5.12 -13.56
C ALA A 61 4.07 5.94 -14.80
N GLN A 62 5.04 6.62 -15.43
CA GLN A 62 4.88 7.30 -16.72
C GLN A 62 5.72 6.67 -17.83
N GLY A 63 6.38 5.55 -17.54
CA GLY A 63 7.16 4.78 -18.50
C GLY A 63 6.29 4.00 -19.47
N ASP A 64 6.92 3.09 -20.20
CA ASP A 64 6.20 2.16 -21.06
C ASP A 64 5.23 1.27 -20.23
N PRO A 65 4.26 0.56 -20.87
CA PRO A 65 3.30 -0.27 -20.15
C PRO A 65 3.93 -1.26 -19.16
N ASN A 66 5.10 -1.84 -19.47
CA ASN A 66 5.78 -2.78 -18.58
C ASN A 66 6.35 -2.05 -17.36
N GLN A 67 6.94 -0.87 -17.54
CA GLN A 67 7.45 -0.06 -16.43
C GLN A 67 6.34 0.39 -15.47
N ARG A 68 5.16 0.72 -16.00
CA ARG A 68 3.97 1.11 -15.19
C ARG A 68 3.39 -0.05 -14.41
N LEU A 69 3.29 -1.22 -15.06
CA LEU A 69 2.87 -2.46 -14.43
C LEU A 69 3.84 -2.84 -13.30
N THR A 70 5.14 -2.71 -13.56
CA THR A 70 6.21 -2.99 -12.59
C THR A 70 6.14 -2.06 -11.39
N SER A 71 5.89 -0.76 -11.59
CA SER A 71 5.69 0.21 -10.50
C SER A 71 4.52 -0.19 -9.59
N SER A 72 3.40 -0.58 -10.20
CA SER A 72 2.21 -1.01 -9.45
C SER A 72 2.47 -2.29 -8.64
N LEU A 73 3.09 -3.30 -9.25
CA LEU A 73 3.40 -4.57 -8.59
C LEU A 73 4.46 -4.42 -7.50
N LEU A 74 5.47 -3.56 -7.72
CA LEU A 74 6.52 -3.30 -6.76
C LEU A 74 5.97 -2.70 -5.45
N ARG A 75 5.01 -1.77 -5.55
CA ARG A 75 4.34 -1.20 -4.37
C ARG A 75 3.64 -2.28 -3.53
N GLY A 76 2.99 -3.25 -4.19
CA GLY A 76 2.36 -4.38 -3.51
C GLY A 76 3.38 -5.32 -2.84
N LEU A 77 4.49 -5.63 -3.53
CA LEU A 77 5.55 -6.46 -3.00
C LEU A 77 6.28 -5.80 -1.82
N GLU A 78 6.50 -4.49 -1.85
CA GLU A 78 7.16 -3.74 -0.76
C GLU A 78 6.40 -3.85 0.56
N ILE A 79 5.06 -3.81 0.51
CA ILE A 79 4.22 -4.05 1.68
C ILE A 79 4.43 -5.47 2.19
N GLY A 80 4.41 -6.47 1.28
CA GLY A 80 4.68 -7.87 1.63
C GLY A 80 6.03 -8.06 2.34
N LEU A 81 7.09 -7.42 1.86
CA LEU A 81 8.42 -7.47 2.49
C LEU A 81 8.47 -6.84 3.87
N ARG A 82 7.85 -5.68 4.04
CA ARG A 82 7.78 -5.00 5.35
C ARG A 82 7.04 -5.86 6.37
N LEU A 83 5.92 -6.46 5.95
CA LEU A 83 5.15 -7.38 6.78
C LEU A 83 5.94 -8.67 7.09
N ALA A 84 6.64 -9.25 6.11
CA ALA A 84 7.46 -10.45 6.31
C ALA A 84 8.61 -10.18 7.31
N ASN A 85 9.28 -9.03 7.17
CA ASN A 85 10.32 -8.60 8.11
C ASN A 85 9.78 -8.43 9.53
N PHE A 86 8.63 -7.78 9.65
CA PHE A 86 7.99 -7.58 10.94
C PHE A 86 7.56 -8.92 11.55
N ALA A 87 6.88 -9.78 10.79
CA ALA A 87 6.47 -11.11 11.23
C ALA A 87 7.67 -11.96 11.69
N LYS A 88 8.77 -11.93 10.92
CA LYS A 88 10.03 -12.58 11.30
C LYS A 88 10.61 -12.02 12.60
N SER A 89 10.58 -10.70 12.79
CA SER A 89 11.05 -10.06 14.04
C SER A 89 10.22 -10.47 15.26
N LYS A 90 8.94 -10.84 15.06
CA LYS A 90 8.02 -11.30 16.11
C LYS A 90 7.85 -12.82 16.16
N GLY A 91 8.59 -13.60 15.34
CA GLY A 91 8.54 -15.07 15.32
C GLY A 91 7.25 -15.67 14.74
N VAL A 92 6.53 -14.95 13.89
CA VAL A 92 5.26 -15.37 13.28
C VAL A 92 5.48 -15.83 11.84
N HIS A 93 4.87 -16.96 11.46
CA HIS A 93 4.82 -17.41 10.06
C HIS A 93 3.77 -16.60 9.29
N LEU A 94 4.19 -15.91 8.22
CA LEU A 94 3.32 -15.07 7.40
C LEU A 94 3.23 -15.65 5.98
N GLU A 95 2.01 -15.85 5.48
CA GLU A 95 1.73 -16.14 4.08
C GLU A 95 1.09 -14.91 3.43
N PHE A 96 1.66 -14.41 2.33
CA PHE A 96 1.25 -13.17 1.68
C PHE A 96 0.58 -13.44 0.33
N ASN A 97 -0.74 -13.24 0.26
CA ASN A 97 -1.53 -13.44 -0.95
C ASN A 97 -1.89 -12.08 -1.59
N VAL A 98 -1.29 -11.76 -2.74
CA VAL A 98 -1.63 -10.56 -3.51
C VAL A 98 -2.75 -10.86 -4.50
N VAL A 99 -3.91 -10.24 -4.30
CA VAL A 99 -4.99 -10.25 -5.30
C VAL A 99 -4.68 -9.18 -6.36
N ASN A 100 -4.04 -9.60 -7.46
CA ASN A 100 -3.68 -8.73 -8.58
C ASN A 100 -4.84 -8.50 -9.56
N LYS A 101 -5.01 -7.26 -10.02
CA LYS A 101 -5.86 -6.92 -11.17
C LYS A 101 -5.07 -7.00 -12.49
N SER A 102 -5.68 -7.55 -13.54
CA SER A 102 -5.21 -7.37 -14.92
C SER A 102 -5.70 -6.03 -15.45
N THR A 103 -4.78 -5.08 -15.71
CA THR A 103 -5.13 -3.76 -16.26
C THR A 103 -5.34 -3.84 -17.77
N ALA A 104 -6.59 -3.85 -18.22
CA ALA A 104 -6.92 -3.62 -19.63
C ALA A 104 -6.58 -2.16 -20.04
N THR A 105 -5.91 -2.04 -21.18
CA THR A 105 -5.16 -0.91 -21.78
C THR A 105 -5.96 0.33 -22.21
N SER A 106 -7.17 0.57 -21.73
CA SER A 106 -7.98 1.74 -22.15
C SER A 106 -7.92 2.91 -21.16
N PRO A 107 -8.18 4.16 -21.59
CA PRO A 107 -8.25 5.33 -20.69
C PRO A 107 -9.32 5.15 -19.60
N PRO A 108 -9.21 5.88 -18.47
CA PRO A 108 -10.14 5.74 -17.35
C PRO A 108 -11.50 6.34 -17.74
N SER A 109 -12.53 5.49 -17.82
CA SER A 109 -13.92 5.93 -17.86
C SER A 109 -14.57 5.70 -16.49
N PRO A 110 -15.59 6.49 -16.10
CA PRO A 110 -16.30 6.34 -14.82
C PRO A 110 -16.92 4.94 -14.61
N ALA A 111 -17.07 4.14 -15.67
CA ALA A 111 -17.50 2.75 -15.59
C ALA A 111 -16.52 1.80 -14.87
N LYS A 112 -15.22 2.13 -14.78
CA LYS A 112 -14.18 1.26 -14.20
C LYS A 112 -14.21 1.14 -12.66
N LEU A 113 -14.77 2.13 -11.96
CA LEU A 113 -14.80 2.14 -10.49
C LEU A 113 -15.96 1.34 -9.92
N GLN A 114 -17.10 1.32 -10.62
CA GLN A 114 -18.18 0.38 -10.34
C GLN A 114 -17.75 -1.08 -10.55
N THR A 115 -16.78 -1.32 -11.44
CA THR A 115 -16.19 -2.65 -11.65
C THR A 115 -15.35 -3.12 -10.46
N LEU A 116 -14.64 -2.23 -9.75
CA LEU A 116 -13.74 -2.65 -8.67
C LEU A 116 -14.49 -3.13 -7.41
N CYS A 117 -15.58 -2.45 -7.03
CA CYS A 117 -16.48 -2.94 -5.96
C CYS A 117 -17.10 -4.29 -6.33
N GLN A 118 -17.53 -4.44 -7.59
CA GLN A 118 -18.13 -5.67 -8.08
C GLN A 118 -17.10 -6.82 -8.14
N GLU A 119 -15.86 -6.51 -8.53
CA GLU A 119 -14.73 -7.45 -8.59
C GLU A 119 -14.27 -7.86 -7.18
N LEU A 120 -14.09 -6.90 -6.25
CA LEU A 120 -13.79 -7.19 -4.85
C LEU A 120 -14.94 -7.97 -4.21
N ALA A 121 -16.19 -7.61 -4.49
CA ALA A 121 -17.32 -8.41 -4.05
C ALA A 121 -17.26 -9.83 -4.64
N CYS A 122 -16.90 -10.02 -5.91
CA CYS A 122 -16.71 -11.34 -6.51
C CYS A 122 -15.59 -12.14 -5.83
N VAL A 123 -14.42 -11.53 -5.57
CA VAL A 123 -13.29 -12.18 -4.89
C VAL A 123 -13.64 -12.52 -3.44
N LEU A 124 -14.28 -11.59 -2.72
CA LEU A 124 -14.73 -11.81 -1.34
C LEU A 124 -15.89 -12.82 -1.27
N SER A 125 -16.68 -12.96 -2.34
CA SER A 125 -17.80 -13.92 -2.41
C SER A 125 -17.36 -15.32 -2.85
N ASP A 126 -16.11 -15.50 -3.27
CA ASP A 126 -15.54 -16.81 -3.60
C ASP A 126 -14.41 -17.17 -2.60
N PRO A 127 -14.73 -17.80 -1.46
CA PRO A 127 -13.75 -18.26 -0.48
C PRO A 127 -12.68 -19.20 -1.07
N SER A 128 -13.01 -19.90 -2.17
CA SER A 128 -12.09 -20.83 -2.82
C SER A 128 -10.98 -20.11 -3.59
N ALA A 129 -11.26 -18.91 -4.11
CA ALA A 129 -10.26 -18.03 -4.72
C ALA A 129 -9.23 -17.51 -3.69
N LEU A 130 -9.64 -17.40 -2.42
CA LEU A 130 -8.80 -16.96 -1.31
C LEU A 130 -8.04 -18.12 -0.63
N ARG A 131 -8.29 -19.37 -1.03
CA ARG A 131 -7.64 -20.60 -0.52
C ARG A 131 -7.68 -20.73 1.01
N LEU A 132 -8.72 -20.20 1.64
CA LEU A 132 -8.89 -20.27 3.09
C LEU A 132 -9.03 -21.73 3.54
N ARG A 133 -8.33 -22.11 4.62
CA ARG A 133 -8.47 -23.44 5.23
C ARG A 133 -9.21 -23.36 6.55
N ASP A 134 -9.97 -24.42 6.83
CA ASP A 134 -10.64 -24.56 8.13
C ASP A 134 -9.59 -24.60 9.26
N GLY A 135 -9.78 -23.75 10.27
CA GLY A 135 -8.92 -23.67 11.45
C GLY A 135 -7.77 -22.66 11.39
N GLU A 136 -7.57 -21.97 10.25
CA GLU A 136 -6.60 -20.88 10.15
C GLU A 136 -7.16 -19.55 10.72
N ALA A 137 -6.30 -18.76 11.35
CA ALA A 137 -6.67 -17.41 11.79
C ALA A 137 -6.62 -16.45 10.60
N LEU A 138 -7.78 -15.93 10.19
CA LEU A 138 -7.87 -15.00 9.06
C LEU A 138 -7.77 -13.54 9.52
N VAL A 139 -6.77 -12.82 9.01
CA VAL A 139 -6.64 -11.37 9.18
C VAL A 139 -6.87 -10.69 7.83
N VAL A 140 -7.77 -9.71 7.78
CA VAL A 140 -8.03 -8.92 6.57
C VAL A 140 -7.43 -7.52 6.73
N ASN A 141 -6.51 -7.15 5.84
CA ASN A 141 -5.92 -5.82 5.83
C ASN A 141 -6.47 -5.00 4.66
N CYS A 142 -7.20 -3.92 4.98
CA CYS A 142 -7.77 -2.99 4.02
C CYS A 142 -6.99 -1.68 4.03
N GLN A 143 -6.15 -1.47 3.00
CA GLN A 143 -5.35 -0.26 2.86
C GLN A 143 -5.80 0.56 1.65
N SER A 144 -6.09 1.86 1.86
CA SER A 144 -6.48 2.81 0.81
C SER A 144 -7.62 2.32 -0.08
N TRP A 145 -8.61 1.65 0.51
CA TRP A 145 -9.71 1.02 -0.23
C TRP A 145 -10.91 1.97 -0.37
N LEU A 146 -11.05 2.97 0.51
CA LEU A 146 -12.19 3.90 0.50
C LEU A 146 -12.27 4.74 -0.77
N ARG A 147 -11.11 5.06 -1.36
CA ARG A 147 -11.00 5.74 -2.67
C ARG A 147 -11.38 4.88 -3.88
N HIS A 148 -11.57 3.58 -3.66
CA HIS A 148 -11.89 2.60 -4.69
C HIS A 148 -13.32 2.08 -4.57
N VAL A 149 -13.95 2.30 -3.42
CA VAL A 149 -15.32 1.90 -3.15
C VAL A 149 -16.20 3.13 -2.98
N ALA A 150 -17.12 3.29 -3.94
CA ALA A 150 -18.09 4.38 -3.92
C ALA A 150 -18.83 4.44 -2.57
N PRO A 151 -19.13 5.64 -2.03
CA PRO A 151 -19.74 5.79 -0.70
C PRO A 151 -20.98 4.91 -0.47
N GLY A 152 -21.83 4.75 -1.48
CA GLY A 152 -23.04 3.90 -1.42
C GLY A 152 -22.79 2.38 -1.40
N SER A 153 -21.59 1.91 -1.77
CA SER A 153 -21.23 0.49 -1.81
C SER A 153 -20.38 0.03 -0.62
N ARG A 154 -19.94 0.95 0.24
CA ARG A 154 -19.06 0.65 1.38
C ARG A 154 -19.69 -0.31 2.39
N ASP A 155 -20.98 -0.17 2.65
CA ASP A 155 -21.68 -1.07 3.57
C ASP A 155 -21.69 -2.51 3.06
N GLY A 156 -21.92 -2.72 1.76
CA GLY A 156 -21.87 -4.05 1.14
C GLY A 156 -20.46 -4.64 1.12
N PHE A 157 -19.42 -3.82 0.97
CA PHE A 157 -18.04 -4.27 1.10
C PHE A 157 -17.75 -4.78 2.52
N VAL A 158 -18.14 -4.03 3.55
CA VAL A 158 -17.94 -4.45 4.95
C VAL A 158 -18.74 -5.72 5.27
N ASP A 159 -19.95 -5.88 4.72
CA ASP A 159 -20.73 -7.12 4.85
C ASP A 159 -19.99 -8.32 4.24
N ALA A 160 -19.39 -8.14 3.05
CA ALA A 160 -18.62 -9.18 2.39
C ALA A 160 -17.36 -9.56 3.18
N VAL A 161 -16.63 -8.57 3.74
CA VAL A 161 -15.49 -8.84 4.62
C VAL A 161 -15.91 -9.60 5.88
N ARG A 162 -17.05 -9.24 6.48
CA ARG A 162 -17.58 -9.97 7.64
C ARG A 162 -17.94 -11.42 7.32
N ALA A 163 -18.49 -11.67 6.13
CA ALA A 163 -18.88 -13.02 5.69
C ALA A 163 -17.69 -13.99 5.60
N LEU A 164 -16.46 -13.49 5.48
CA LEU A 164 -15.24 -14.32 5.52
C LEU A 164 -14.90 -14.87 6.92
N GLY A 165 -15.55 -14.37 7.98
CA GLY A 165 -15.24 -14.74 9.36
C GLY A 165 -13.81 -14.39 9.81
N PRO A 166 -13.28 -13.18 9.55
CA PRO A 166 -11.93 -12.81 9.98
C PRO A 166 -11.82 -12.72 11.50
N CYS A 167 -10.70 -13.10 12.09
CA CYS A 167 -10.44 -12.83 13.51
C CYS A 167 -10.05 -11.36 13.77
N LEU A 168 -9.49 -10.69 12.76
CA LEU A 168 -9.08 -9.30 12.84
C LEU A 168 -9.19 -8.63 11.46
N VAL A 169 -9.66 -7.39 11.45
CA VAL A 169 -9.67 -6.50 10.28
C VAL A 169 -8.89 -5.24 10.61
N THR A 170 -7.85 -4.94 9.84
CA THR A 170 -7.12 -3.67 9.94
C THR A 170 -7.52 -2.76 8.79
N VAL A 171 -7.80 -1.49 9.08
CA VAL A 171 -8.14 -0.49 8.06
C VAL A 171 -7.21 0.69 8.19
N THR A 172 -6.52 1.04 7.09
CA THR A 172 -5.66 2.22 7.01
C THR A 172 -6.03 3.07 5.79
N ASP A 173 -6.44 4.31 6.01
CA ASP A 173 -6.87 5.19 4.92
C ASP A 173 -6.65 6.68 5.23
N GLU A 174 -6.87 7.52 4.20
CA GLU A 174 -6.74 8.98 4.28
C GLU A 174 -7.82 9.59 5.19
N ASP A 175 -7.42 10.37 6.20
CA ASP A 175 -8.35 11.01 7.12
C ASP A 175 -8.88 12.34 6.56
N ALA A 176 -9.80 12.23 5.61
CA ALA A 176 -10.40 13.37 4.93
C ALA A 176 -11.91 13.19 4.79
N ASP A 177 -12.71 14.12 5.34
CA ASP A 177 -14.17 14.13 5.11
C ASP A 177 -14.50 14.88 3.82
N LEU A 178 -14.44 14.15 2.69
CA LEU A 178 -14.72 14.71 1.37
C LEU A 178 -16.14 14.39 0.89
N ASP A 179 -16.89 13.55 1.60
CA ASP A 179 -18.25 13.13 1.25
C ASP A 179 -19.33 14.10 1.80
N SER A 180 -18.98 15.38 2.00
CA SER A 180 -19.95 16.42 2.41
C SER A 180 -20.87 16.82 1.25
N PRO A 181 -22.17 17.05 1.46
CA PRO A 181 -23.06 17.56 0.41
C PRO A 181 -22.71 18.99 -0.03
N SER A 182 -22.09 19.78 0.86
CA SER A 182 -21.66 21.16 0.60
C SER A 182 -20.37 21.20 -0.22
N LEU A 183 -20.42 21.75 -1.44
CA LEU A 183 -19.23 21.94 -2.27
C LEU A 183 -18.16 22.79 -1.56
N ALA A 184 -18.57 23.84 -0.83
CA ALA A 184 -17.64 24.67 -0.07
C ALA A 184 -16.91 23.87 1.01
N THR A 185 -17.61 22.98 1.71
CA THR A 185 -17.02 22.09 2.72
C THR A 185 -16.09 21.07 2.07
N ARG A 186 -16.47 20.49 0.92
CA ARG A 186 -15.61 19.57 0.17
C ARG A 186 -14.33 20.25 -0.31
N ILE A 187 -14.41 21.47 -0.84
CA ILE A 187 -13.24 22.24 -1.29
C ILE A 187 -12.33 22.57 -0.11
N ALA A 188 -12.90 23.04 1.01
CA ALA A 188 -12.12 23.35 2.21
C ALA A 188 -11.43 22.10 2.78
N GLY A 189 -12.16 20.99 2.90
CA GLY A 189 -11.60 19.71 3.33
C GLY A 189 -10.51 19.20 2.38
N CYS A 190 -10.74 19.31 1.07
CA CYS A 190 -9.78 18.94 0.04
C CYS A 190 -8.49 19.77 0.15
N PHE A 191 -8.59 21.10 0.31
CA PHE A 191 -7.43 21.96 0.48
C PHE A 191 -6.66 21.62 1.77
N ASN A 192 -7.38 21.56 2.90
CA ASN A 192 -6.79 21.30 4.21
C ASN A 192 -6.06 19.95 4.24
N PHE A 193 -6.64 18.93 3.60
CA PHE A 193 -6.05 17.61 3.52
C PHE A 193 -4.87 17.56 2.56
N HIS A 194 -5.05 17.95 1.29
CA HIS A 194 -4.03 17.75 0.27
C HIS A 194 -2.83 18.69 0.45
N TRP A 195 -2.98 19.83 1.12
CA TRP A 195 -1.84 20.67 1.51
C TRP A 195 -0.78 19.86 2.29
N ILE A 196 -1.21 18.95 3.17
CA ILE A 196 -0.31 18.09 3.94
C ILE A 196 0.61 17.29 3.01
N LEU A 197 0.04 16.69 1.97
CA LEU A 197 0.79 15.87 1.02
C LEU A 197 1.80 16.70 0.23
N PHE A 198 1.41 17.89 -0.23
CA PHE A 198 2.33 18.79 -0.94
C PHE A 198 3.45 19.31 -0.04
N ASP A 199 3.14 19.72 1.19
CA ASP A 199 4.13 20.25 2.14
C ASP A 199 5.11 19.15 2.63
N ALA A 200 4.61 17.93 2.83
CA ALA A 200 5.44 16.76 3.13
C ALA A 200 6.38 16.44 1.96
N LEU A 201 5.88 16.42 0.73
CA LEU A 201 6.69 16.18 -0.47
C LEU A 201 7.73 17.27 -0.70
N ASP A 202 7.41 18.55 -0.45
CA ASP A 202 8.39 19.64 -0.56
C ASP A 202 9.50 19.52 0.48
N THR A 203 9.20 18.94 1.65
CA THR A 203 10.18 18.69 2.70
C THR A 203 11.04 17.45 2.41
N SER A 204 10.46 16.40 1.82
CA SER A 204 11.13 15.09 1.67
C SER A 204 11.77 14.85 0.30
N ALA A 205 11.45 15.64 -0.73
CA ALA A 205 11.90 15.37 -2.10
C ALA A 205 12.25 16.65 -2.90
N PRO A 206 13.36 16.62 -3.69
CA PRO A 206 13.69 17.68 -4.64
C PRO A 206 12.56 17.96 -5.65
N ARG A 207 12.45 19.22 -6.09
CA ARG A 207 11.38 19.68 -7.01
C ARG A 207 11.40 19.04 -8.39
N ASP A 208 12.59 18.68 -8.86
CA ASP A 208 12.84 17.99 -10.13
C ASP A 208 12.70 16.46 -10.02
N SER A 209 12.40 15.93 -8.82
CA SER A 209 12.22 14.51 -8.62
C SER A 209 11.02 14.00 -9.44
N PRO A 210 11.21 13.05 -10.37
CA PRO A 210 10.12 12.51 -11.17
C PRO A 210 9.06 11.81 -10.29
N ARG A 211 9.46 11.21 -9.17
CA ARG A 211 8.54 10.59 -8.21
C ARG A 211 7.66 11.62 -7.50
N ARG A 212 8.21 12.79 -7.20
CA ARG A 212 7.44 13.90 -6.61
C ARG A 212 6.40 14.39 -7.60
N LEU A 213 6.81 14.69 -8.84
CA LEU A 213 5.90 15.15 -9.90
C LEU A 213 4.78 14.14 -10.17
N GLU A 214 5.09 12.83 -10.14
CA GLU A 214 4.08 11.77 -10.26
C GLU A 214 3.06 11.82 -9.12
N HIS A 215 3.52 11.94 -7.87
CA HIS A 215 2.62 12.03 -6.71
C HIS A 215 1.77 13.30 -6.72
N GLU A 216 2.37 14.45 -7.04
CA GLU A 216 1.65 15.72 -7.17
C GLU A 216 0.59 15.65 -8.27
N ALA A 217 0.89 15.02 -9.42
CA ALA A 217 -0.09 14.82 -10.49
C ALA A 217 -1.23 13.88 -10.08
N ALA A 218 -0.94 12.81 -9.33
CA ALA A 218 -1.96 11.91 -8.80
C ALA A 218 -2.87 12.62 -7.79
N VAL A 219 -2.31 13.48 -6.94
CA VAL A 219 -3.08 14.35 -6.04
C VAL A 219 -3.91 15.36 -6.83
N GLY A 220 -3.36 15.95 -7.90
CA GLY A 220 -4.11 16.86 -8.78
C GLY A 220 -5.36 16.22 -9.36
N GLN A 221 -5.26 14.98 -9.85
CA GLN A 221 -6.42 14.21 -10.35
C GLN A 221 -7.47 13.97 -9.26
N LYS A 222 -7.05 13.71 -8.01
CA LYS A 222 -7.97 13.60 -6.87
C LYS A 222 -8.71 14.92 -6.61
N ILE A 223 -8.02 16.05 -6.68
CA ILE A 223 -8.61 17.37 -6.45
C ILE A 223 -9.65 17.68 -7.54
N GLU A 224 -9.38 17.32 -8.79
CA GLU A 224 -10.30 17.51 -9.92
C GLU A 224 -11.60 16.69 -9.78
N SER A 225 -11.60 15.58 -9.04
CA SER A 225 -12.79 14.73 -8.84
C SER A 225 -13.71 15.20 -7.71
N VAL A 226 -13.25 16.08 -6.81
CA VAL A 226 -13.99 16.59 -5.64
C VAL A 226 -15.29 17.35 -5.96
N PRO A 227 -15.38 18.16 -7.03
CA PRO A 227 -16.61 18.86 -7.36
C PRO A 227 -17.77 17.91 -7.71
N ALA A 228 -17.48 16.69 -8.17
CA ALA A 228 -18.49 15.71 -8.54
C ALA A 228 -19.19 15.13 -7.29
N PRO A 229 -20.52 15.33 -7.13
CA PRO A 229 -21.24 15.00 -5.89
C PRO A 229 -21.35 13.49 -5.58
N GLN A 230 -20.87 12.61 -6.47
CA GLN A 230 -20.86 11.15 -6.31
C GLN A 230 -19.55 10.55 -6.86
N GLY A 231 -18.46 11.31 -6.73
CA GLY A 231 -17.15 10.88 -7.17
C GLY A 231 -16.71 9.59 -6.45
N PRO A 232 -16.10 8.64 -7.16
CA PRO A 232 -15.58 7.39 -6.57
C PRO A 232 -14.42 7.61 -5.58
N GLU A 233 -13.84 8.81 -5.56
CA GLU A 233 -12.64 9.15 -4.77
C GLU A 233 -12.96 9.94 -3.48
N LEU A 234 -14.23 10.09 -3.13
CA LEU A 234 -14.64 10.83 -1.93
C LEU A 234 -14.28 10.05 -0.67
N SER A 235 -13.12 10.32 -0.06
CA SER A 235 -12.72 9.70 1.20
C SER A 235 -13.73 9.98 2.34
N GLU A 236 -13.79 9.08 3.32
CA GLU A 236 -14.48 9.32 4.59
C GLU A 236 -13.47 9.43 5.73
N SER A 237 -13.78 10.23 6.75
CA SER A 237 -12.95 10.33 7.94
C SER A 237 -12.93 9.02 8.73
N GLY A 238 -11.89 8.85 9.53
CA GLY A 238 -11.74 7.70 10.41
C GLY A 238 -12.94 7.51 11.35
N ALA A 239 -13.49 8.61 11.88
CA ALA A 239 -14.66 8.57 12.76
C ALA A 239 -15.90 7.96 12.07
N ARG A 240 -16.17 8.37 10.82
CA ARG A 240 -17.30 7.84 10.02
C ARG A 240 -17.12 6.35 9.70
N LEU A 241 -15.90 5.95 9.36
CA LEU A 241 -15.58 4.53 9.20
C LEU A 241 -15.80 3.76 10.51
N GLY A 242 -15.37 4.32 11.64
CA GLY A 242 -15.54 3.70 12.94
C GLY A 242 -17.01 3.43 13.29
N GLU A 243 -17.88 4.41 13.08
CA GLU A 243 -19.32 4.24 13.24
C GLU A 243 -19.89 3.18 12.28
N ARG A 244 -19.40 3.12 11.03
CA ARG A 244 -19.80 2.10 10.06
C ARG A 244 -19.42 0.70 10.54
N MET A 245 -18.19 0.49 10.98
CA MET A 245 -17.70 -0.80 11.47
C MET A 245 -18.51 -1.28 12.68
N ARG A 246 -18.79 -0.39 13.65
CA ARG A 246 -19.63 -0.72 14.82
C ARG A 246 -21.06 -1.11 14.42
N ARG A 247 -21.69 -0.38 13.49
CA ARG A 247 -23.03 -0.73 12.96
C ARG A 247 -23.05 -2.08 12.24
N LYS A 248 -21.92 -2.51 11.68
CA LYS A 248 -21.76 -3.81 11.00
C LYS A 248 -21.29 -4.93 11.94
N GLY A 249 -21.35 -4.72 13.26
CA GLY A 249 -21.08 -5.75 14.25
C GLY A 249 -19.59 -5.99 14.52
N PHE A 250 -18.72 -5.03 14.24
CA PHE A 250 -17.33 -5.09 14.68
C PHE A 250 -17.12 -4.29 15.97
N ALA A 251 -16.23 -4.77 16.84
CA ALA A 251 -15.69 -4.01 17.96
C ALA A 251 -14.28 -3.51 17.66
N GLY A 252 -13.99 -2.28 18.08
CA GLY A 252 -12.64 -1.72 18.02
C GLY A 252 -11.72 -2.43 19.00
N VAL A 253 -10.53 -2.82 18.55
CA VAL A 253 -9.52 -3.51 19.38
C VAL A 253 -8.59 -2.51 20.07
N GLY A 254 -8.45 -1.31 19.52
CA GLY A 254 -7.52 -0.29 19.99
C GLY A 254 -6.05 -0.71 19.80
N PHE A 255 -5.14 0.21 20.10
CA PHE A 255 -3.69 -0.02 20.06
C PHE A 255 -3.12 0.13 21.48
N GLY A 256 -2.20 -0.74 21.87
CA GLY A 256 -1.52 -0.64 23.16
C GLY A 256 -0.47 0.48 23.17
N GLU A 257 -0.05 0.88 24.37
CA GLU A 257 0.91 1.98 24.52
C GLU A 257 2.31 1.61 24.01
N ASP A 258 2.71 0.35 24.14
CA ASP A 258 4.02 -0.13 23.69
C ASP A 258 4.13 -0.07 22.17
N GLU A 259 3.09 -0.49 21.44
CA GLU A 259 3.05 -0.41 19.97
C GLU A 259 3.06 1.05 19.49
N VAL A 260 2.33 1.93 20.17
CA VAL A 260 2.31 3.36 19.84
C VAL A 260 3.66 4.01 20.13
N ALA A 261 4.34 3.61 21.20
CA ALA A 261 5.69 4.09 21.52
C ALA A 261 6.72 3.65 20.46
N GLU A 262 6.64 2.41 19.97
CA GLU A 262 7.49 1.90 18.88
C GLU A 262 7.31 2.71 17.60
N VAL A 263 6.05 2.97 17.20
CA VAL A 263 5.74 3.81 16.02
C VAL A 263 6.26 5.24 16.21
N ARG A 264 6.04 5.83 17.39
CA ARG A 264 6.52 7.18 17.70
C ARG A 264 8.05 7.28 17.62
N HIS A 265 8.75 6.28 18.14
CA HIS A 265 10.21 6.21 18.07
C HIS A 265 10.68 6.13 16.62
N LEU A 266 10.09 5.23 15.81
CA LEU A 266 10.43 5.08 14.39
C LEU A 266 10.26 6.40 13.61
N LEU A 267 9.17 7.14 13.85
CA LEU A 267 8.94 8.44 13.22
C LEU A 267 9.97 9.49 13.66
N SER A 268 10.34 9.50 14.95
CA SER A 268 11.31 10.46 15.48
C SER A 268 12.71 10.32 14.86
N GLU A 269 13.08 9.09 14.46
CA GLU A 269 14.38 8.81 13.85
C GLU A 269 14.38 9.05 12.33
N HIS A 270 13.27 8.75 11.64
CA HIS A 270 13.27 8.62 10.17
C HIS A 270 12.40 9.65 9.44
N ALA A 271 11.51 10.36 10.14
CA ALA A 271 10.43 11.11 9.51
C ALA A 271 10.18 12.46 10.20
N THR A 272 11.15 13.39 10.08
CA THR A 272 11.01 14.74 10.65
C THR A 272 9.73 15.42 10.13
N GLY A 273 8.93 15.96 11.05
CA GLY A 273 7.64 16.60 10.75
C GLY A 273 6.44 15.64 10.84
N TRP A 274 6.66 14.33 10.80
CA TRP A 274 5.63 13.33 11.08
C TRP A 274 5.53 13.03 12.56
N GLY A 275 4.31 12.73 13.01
CA GLY A 275 4.01 12.32 14.38
C GLY A 275 2.82 11.40 14.42
N VAL A 276 2.51 10.85 15.60
CA VAL A 276 1.38 9.93 15.77
C VAL A 276 0.54 10.34 16.99
N LYS A 277 -0.78 10.32 16.82
CA LYS A 277 -1.77 10.62 17.86
C LYS A 277 -2.73 9.44 18.01
N ARG A 278 -3.15 9.14 19.23
CA ARG A 278 -4.19 8.16 19.52
C ARG A 278 -5.53 8.87 19.67
N GLU A 279 -6.56 8.35 19.02
CA GLU A 279 -7.95 8.85 19.11
C GLU A 279 -8.90 7.66 19.27
N GLU A 280 -9.55 7.52 20.42
CA GLU A 280 -10.41 6.35 20.72
C GLU A 280 -9.71 5.00 20.40
N ASP A 281 -10.26 4.24 19.46
CA ASP A 281 -9.78 2.93 18.97
C ASP A 281 -8.86 3.06 17.74
N MET A 282 -8.38 4.27 17.45
CA MET A 282 -7.64 4.63 16.23
C MET A 282 -6.26 5.20 16.55
N LEU A 283 -5.34 4.94 15.63
CA LEU A 283 -4.05 5.58 15.57
C LEU A 283 -4.01 6.50 14.34
N VAL A 284 -3.69 7.77 14.53
CA VAL A 284 -3.67 8.79 13.49
C VAL A 284 -2.24 9.25 13.25
N LEU A 285 -1.75 9.02 12.04
CA LEU A 285 -0.52 9.60 11.54
C LEU A 285 -0.77 11.08 11.19
N THR A 286 0.12 11.94 11.68
CA THR A 286 -0.01 13.38 11.58
C THR A 286 1.21 14.01 10.92
N TRP A 287 0.99 15.09 10.18
CA TRP A 287 2.04 15.94 9.62
C TRP A 287 1.95 17.34 10.23
N LYS A 288 2.99 17.77 10.96
CA LYS A 288 3.01 19.05 11.68
C LYS A 288 1.73 19.25 12.53
N GLY A 289 1.24 18.16 13.14
CA GLY A 289 0.03 18.14 13.97
C GLY A 289 -1.31 18.00 13.23
N HIS A 290 -1.33 17.99 11.89
CA HIS A 290 -2.55 17.80 11.09
C HIS A 290 -2.75 16.31 10.77
N ALA A 291 -3.97 15.79 10.92
CA ALA A 291 -4.30 14.40 10.61
C ALA A 291 -4.16 14.11 9.11
N ALA A 292 -3.46 13.03 8.77
CA ALA A 292 -3.19 12.65 7.39
C ALA A 292 -3.71 11.24 7.07
N VAL A 293 -3.36 10.26 7.90
CA VAL A 293 -3.75 8.86 7.68
C VAL A 293 -4.20 8.30 9.00
N PHE A 294 -5.35 7.63 9.01
CA PHE A 294 -5.77 6.87 10.17
C PHE A 294 -5.51 5.38 9.98
N THR A 295 -5.33 4.68 11.08
CA THR A 295 -5.25 3.23 11.18
C THR A 295 -6.14 2.74 12.31
N THR A 296 -6.96 1.73 12.04
CA THR A 296 -7.90 1.11 12.98
C THR A 296 -7.82 -0.41 12.93
N ALA A 297 -8.18 -1.06 14.03
CA ALA A 297 -8.23 -2.51 14.14
C ALA A 297 -9.57 -2.96 14.73
N TRP A 298 -10.16 -3.99 14.14
CA TRP A 298 -11.54 -4.41 14.40
C TRP A 298 -11.64 -5.92 14.53
N ALA A 299 -12.36 -6.41 15.54
CA ALA A 299 -12.71 -7.82 15.68
C ALA A 299 -14.23 -7.99 15.51
N PRO A 300 -14.72 -9.08 14.91
CA PRO A 300 -16.15 -9.34 14.88
C PRO A 300 -16.69 -9.54 16.31
N ASN A 301 -17.81 -8.87 16.62
CA ASN A 301 -18.68 -9.21 17.74
C ASN A 301 -19.51 -10.45 17.43
#